data_AF-A0A850CNW6-F1
#
_entry.id   AF-A0A850CNW6-F1
#
_cell.length_a   1.000
_cell.length_b   1.000
_cell.length_c   1.000
_cell.angle_alpha   90.00
_cell.angle_beta   90.00
_cell.angle_gamma   90.00
#
_symmetry.space_group_name_H-M   'P 1'
#
loop_
_entity.id
_entity.type
_entity.pdbx_description
1 polymer ?
#
loop_
_entity_poly.entity_id
_entity_poly.type
_entity_poly.pdbx_seq_one_letter_code
_entity_poly.pdbx_strand_id
1 'polypeptide(L)'
;MRWDRLFDDLAAQLALDESRGLESEVADRVRRERALLDVHTRLLANVDASRVGLRLPGRVVTGRLVDVGPDWAQVETAPGRPCLVA
;
A
#
# COMPACT_ATOMS: atom_id res chain seq x y z
N MET A 1 32.32 -7.38 -37.16
CA MET A 1 31.00 -7.69 -37.75
C MET A 1 30.17 -8.72 -36.96
N ARG A 2 30.65 -9.94 -36.63
CA ARG A 2 29.91 -10.86 -35.72
C ARG A 2 30.11 -10.53 -34.23
N TRP A 3 31.31 -10.09 -33.89
CA TRP A 3 31.68 -9.68 -32.54
C TRP A 3 30.99 -8.39 -32.11
N ASP A 4 30.96 -7.38 -32.98
CA ASP A 4 30.28 -6.10 -32.67
C ASP A 4 28.81 -6.32 -32.29
N ARG A 5 28.07 -7.13 -33.07
CA ARG A 5 26.68 -7.48 -32.75
C ARG A 5 26.51 -8.24 -31.44
N LEU A 6 27.47 -9.09 -31.08
CA LEU A 6 27.46 -9.80 -29.80
C LEU A 6 27.71 -8.84 -28.63
N PHE A 7 28.65 -7.90 -28.79
CA PHE A 7 28.92 -6.89 -27.76
C PHE A 7 27.77 -5.91 -27.61
N ASP A 8 27.12 -5.51 -28.70
CA ASP A 8 25.93 -4.65 -28.67
C ASP A 8 24.77 -5.35 -27.94
N ASP A 9 24.55 -6.64 -28.19
CA ASP A 9 23.53 -7.44 -27.52
C ASP A 9 23.84 -7.63 -26.03
N LEU A 10 25.09 -7.96 -25.66
CA LEU A 10 25.49 -8.07 -24.26
C LEU A 10 25.42 -6.72 -23.51
N ALA A 11 25.77 -5.62 -24.18
CA ALA A 11 25.64 -4.27 -23.60
C ALA A 11 24.16 -3.90 -23.38
N ALA A 12 23.28 -4.23 -24.34
CA ALA A 12 21.84 -4.03 -24.18
C ALA A 12 21.26 -4.90 -23.05
N GLN A 13 21.69 -6.16 -22.93
CA GLN A 13 21.29 -7.05 -21.85
C GLN A 13 21.74 -6.54 -20.47
N LEU A 14 22.98 -6.04 -20.36
CA LEU A 14 23.50 -5.48 -19.12
C LEU A 14 22.72 -4.23 -18.69
N ALA A 15 22.45 -3.31 -19.63
CA ALA A 15 21.67 -2.10 -19.34
C ALA A 15 20.23 -2.42 -18.88
N LEU A 16 19.61 -3.46 -19.46
CA LEU A 16 18.28 -3.93 -19.05
C LEU A 16 18.32 -4.54 -17.64
N ASP A 17 19.36 -5.29 -17.30
CA ASP A 17 19.51 -5.91 -15.99
C ASP A 17 19.74 -4.86 -14.89
N GLU A 18 20.58 -3.85 -15.16
CA GLU A 18 20.77 -2.70 -14.27
C GLU A 18 19.47 -1.94 -14.02
N SER A 19 18.68 -1.66 -15.07
CA SER A 19 17.37 -1.01 -14.94
C SER A 19 16.41 -1.82 -14.07
N ARG A 20 16.35 -3.14 -14.26
CA ARG A 20 15.50 -4.04 -13.45
C ARG A 20 15.95 -4.10 -12.00
N GLY A 21 17.25 -4.09 -11.76
CA GLY A 21 17.82 -4.00 -10.41
C GLY A 21 17.34 -2.76 -9.66
N LEU A 22 17.44 -1.60 -10.31
CA LEU A 22 16.99 -0.32 -9.76
C LEU A 22 15.46 -0.30 -9.52
N GLU A 23 14.66 -0.79 -10.47
CA GLU A 23 13.20 -0.87 -10.32
C GLU A 23 12.79 -1.76 -9.13
N SER A 24 13.46 -2.90 -8.96
CA SER A 24 13.24 -3.81 -7.83
C SER A 24 13.58 -3.14 -6.50
N GLU A 25 14.71 -2.43 -6.44
CA GLU A 25 15.15 -1.71 -5.25
C GLU A 25 14.16 -0.58 -4.87
N VAL A 26 13.68 0.19 -5.85
CA VAL A 26 12.65 1.23 -5.64
C VAL A 26 11.36 0.60 -5.12
N ALA A 27 10.90 -0.50 -5.71
CA ALA A 27 9.69 -1.19 -5.26
C ALA A 27 9.83 -1.69 -3.81
N ASP A 28 10.99 -2.27 -3.46
CA ASP A 28 11.28 -2.73 -2.10
C ASP A 28 11.41 -1.59 -1.10
N ARG A 29 12.02 -0.47 -1.49
CA ARG A 29 12.12 0.72 -0.65
C ARG A 29 10.75 1.33 -0.37
N VAL A 30 9.92 1.51 -1.41
CA VAL A 30 8.54 2.01 -1.26
C VAL A 30 7.70 1.06 -0.41
N ARG A 31 7.85 -0.26 -0.58
CA ARG A 31 7.19 -1.26 0.28
C ARG A 31 7.61 -1.12 1.73
N ARG A 32 8.91 -0.98 2.01
CA ARG A 32 9.45 -0.79 3.37
C ARG A 32 8.99 0.51 4.00
N GLU A 33 9.06 1.62 3.28
CA GLU A 33 8.61 2.93 3.76
C GLU A 33 7.12 2.91 4.11
N ARG A 34 6.27 2.25 3.31
CA ARG A 34 4.85 2.06 3.63
C ARG A 34 4.60 1.10 4.80
N ALA A 35 5.48 0.11 5.00
CA ALA A 35 5.39 -0.82 6.11
C ALA A 35 5.70 -0.16 7.47
N LEU A 36 6.40 0.98 7.46
CA LEU A 36 6.65 1.78 8.67
C LEU A 36 5.42 2.57 9.13
N LEU A 37 4.42 2.77 8.26
CA LEU A 37 3.16 3.38 8.67
C LEU A 37 2.32 2.35 9.41
N ASP A 38 2.18 2.55 10.71
CA ASP A 38 1.31 1.72 11.53
C ASP A 38 -0.17 1.83 11.06
N VAL A 39 -0.97 0.85 11.49
CA VAL A 39 -2.38 0.79 11.11
C VAL A 39 -3.14 2.03 11.61
N HIS A 40 -2.78 2.54 12.79
CA HIS A 40 -3.40 3.72 13.38
C HIS A 40 -3.22 4.96 12.50
N THR A 41 -2.00 5.26 12.06
CA THR A 41 -1.66 6.37 11.16
C THR A 41 -2.38 6.24 9.82
N ARG A 42 -2.46 5.01 9.29
CA ARG A 42 -3.18 4.74 8.03
C ARG A 42 -4.68 4.96 8.16
N LEU A 43 -5.28 4.59 9.29
CA LEU A 43 -6.69 4.84 9.57
C LEU A 43 -6.95 6.34 9.75
N LEU A 44 -6.14 7.05 10.55
CA LEU A 44 -6.25 8.50 10.74
C LEU A 44 -6.24 9.27 9.41
N ALA A 45 -5.37 8.88 8.47
CA ALA A 45 -5.29 9.50 7.15
C ALA A 45 -6.55 9.30 6.28
N ASN A 46 -7.48 8.43 6.69
CA ASN A 46 -8.74 8.14 5.99
C ASN A 46 -9.99 8.56 6.77
N VAL A 47 -9.83 9.27 7.90
CA VAL A 47 -10.97 9.86 8.62
C VAL A 47 -11.68 10.86 7.70
N ASP A 48 -13.01 10.80 7.66
CA ASP A 48 -13.90 11.59 6.79
C ASP A 48 -13.66 11.45 5.27
N ALA A 49 -12.80 10.53 4.85
CA ALA A 49 -12.52 10.25 3.44
C ALA A 49 -13.60 9.33 2.82
N SER A 50 -13.25 8.70 1.68
CA SER A 50 -14.10 7.71 1.01
C SER A 50 -14.43 6.51 1.90
N ARG A 51 -15.48 5.75 1.54
CA ARG A 51 -15.86 4.53 2.26
C ARG A 51 -14.69 3.54 2.36
N VAL A 52 -14.45 3.04 3.57
CA VAL A 52 -13.46 2.01 3.88
C VAL A 52 -14.13 0.68 4.20
N GLY A 53 -13.40 -0.42 3.99
CA GLY A 53 -13.80 -1.76 4.43
C GLY A 53 -12.80 -2.29 5.46
N LEU A 54 -13.23 -2.42 6.72
CA LEU A 54 -12.43 -3.02 7.80
C LEU A 54 -12.75 -4.52 7.89
N ARG A 55 -11.75 -5.35 7.60
CA ARG A 55 -11.88 -6.81 7.68
C ARG A 55 -11.45 -7.27 9.07
N LEU A 56 -12.38 -7.85 9.80
CA LEU A 56 -12.23 -8.34 11.17
C LEU A 56 -12.39 -9.85 11.18
N PRO A 57 -12.01 -10.54 12.27
CA PRO A 57 -12.32 -11.96 12.43
C PRO A 57 -13.83 -12.20 12.27
N GLY A 58 -14.20 -12.99 11.25
CA GLY A 58 -15.59 -13.38 11.00
C GLY A 58 -16.53 -12.32 10.42
N ARG A 59 -16.08 -11.07 10.19
CA ARG A 59 -16.94 -10.02 9.60
C ARG A 59 -16.18 -8.95 8.84
N VAL A 60 -16.90 -8.23 7.97
CA VAL A 60 -16.40 -7.01 7.32
C VAL A 60 -17.31 -5.86 7.70
N VAL A 61 -16.72 -4.76 8.17
CA VAL A 61 -17.43 -3.51 8.45
C VAL A 61 -17.10 -2.51 7.36
N THR A 62 -18.10 -2.15 6.56
CA THR A 62 -17.95 -1.18 5.46
C THR A 62 -18.69 0.09 5.81
N GLY A 63 -18.05 1.24 5.66
CA GLY A 63 -18.66 2.53 5.98
C GLY A 63 -17.67 3.68 5.89
N ARG A 64 -18.07 4.85 6.38
CA ARG A 64 -17.19 6.01 6.49
C ARG A 64 -16.46 5.96 7.84
N LEU A 65 -15.15 6.10 7.83
CA LEU A 65 -14.39 6.22 9.06
C LEU A 65 -14.59 7.61 9.64
N VAL A 66 -15.13 7.71 10.85
CA VAL A 66 -15.49 8.98 11.49
C VAL A 66 -14.49 9.39 12.55
N ASP A 67 -13.93 8.43 13.27
CA ASP A 67 -12.93 8.70 14.31
C ASP A 67 -12.05 7.47 14.56
N VAL A 68 -10.84 7.69 15.08
CA VAL A 68 -9.84 6.66 15.37
C VAL A 68 -9.13 7.01 16.67
N GLY A 69 -9.27 6.14 17.67
CA GLY A 69 -8.48 6.17 18.90
C GLY A 69 -7.27 5.21 18.85
N PRO A 70 -6.52 5.10 19.96
CA PRO A 70 -5.35 4.23 20.04
C PRO A 70 -5.65 2.77 19.69
N ASP A 71 -6.78 2.26 20.20
CA ASP A 71 -7.15 0.84 20.10
C ASP A 71 -8.53 0.63 19.46
N TRP A 72 -9.12 1.67 18.87
CA TRP A 72 -10.48 1.60 18.32
C TRP A 72 -10.68 2.52 17.11
N ALA A 73 -11.70 2.20 16.31
CA ALA A 73 -12.15 2.99 15.19
C ALA A 73 -13.68 3.06 15.16
N GLN A 74 -14.24 4.23 14.86
CA GLN A 74 -15.68 4.42 14.68
C GLN A 74 -16.01 4.51 13.18
N VAL A 75 -16.89 3.61 12.72
CA VAL A 75 -17.33 3.54 11.33
C VAL A 75 -18.82 3.80 11.24
N GLU A 76 -19.22 4.77 10.42
CA GLU A 76 -20.60 5.02 10.06
C GLU A 76 -20.99 4.12 8.88
N THR A 77 -21.75 3.06 9.17
CA THR A 77 -22.13 2.03 8.17
C THR A 77 -23.26 2.49 7.26
N ALA A 78 -24.14 3.34 7.79
CA ALA A 78 -25.21 4.07 7.11
C ALA A 78 -25.48 5.38 7.91
N PRO A 79 -26.19 6.38 7.34
CA PRO A 79 -26.47 7.63 8.04
C PRO A 79 -27.07 7.40 9.44
N GLY A 80 -26.40 7.91 10.47
CA GLY A 80 -26.85 7.75 11.87
C GLY A 80 -26.70 6.34 12.44
N ARG A 81 -25.96 5.43 11.78
CA ARG A 81 -25.66 4.08 12.25
C ARG A 81 -24.17 3.89 12.53
N PRO A 82 -23.66 4.39 13.68
CA PRO A 82 -22.27 4.20 14.08
C PRO A 82 -22.01 2.75 14.50
N CYS A 83 -20.82 2.26 14.19
CA CYS A 83 -20.29 0.96 14.59
C CYS A 83 -18.88 1.18 15.15
N LEU A 84 -18.66 0.79 16.40
CA LEU A 84 -17.34 0.80 17.03
C LEU A 84 -16.63 -0.53 16.72
N VAL A 85 -15.35 -0.43 16.37
CA VAL A 85 -14.46 -1.56 16.11
C VAL A 85 -13.24 -1.41 17.02
N ALA A 86 -12.93 -2.45 17.78
CA ALA A 86 -11.76 -2.59 18.65
C ALA A 86 -11.28 -4.05 18.61
#